data_AF-A0A2W7QFY5-F1
#
_entry.id   AF-A0A2W7QFY5-F1
#
_cell.length_a   1.000
_cell.length_b   1.000
_cell.length_c   1.000
_cell.angle_alpha   90.00
_cell.angle_beta   90.00
_cell.angle_gamma   90.00
#
_symmetry.space_group_name_H-M   'P 1'
#
loop_
_entity.id
_entity.type
_entity.pdbx_description
1 polymer ?
#
loop_
_entity_poly.entity_id
_entity_poly.type
_entity_poly.pdbx_seq_one_letter_code
_entity_poly.pdbx_strand_id
1 'polypeptide(L)'
;MNTSDTRRDFIKKSALLGTGLSLAAGTSFQAFAEAAKSKNKLPAWKGFNLLDFFSHDPNGGRPTKPEYIQWIADWGFDFARIPISYPSYLDIDRSRPIRPDEVLNFDESRLEKVDELVERCISQGLHVSLNLHRAPGFCINAGFISYLNPIISGKIRKRWMHSVRIGICGQIDIREFPRRN
;
A
#
# COMPACT_ATOMS: atom_id res chain seq x y z
N MET A 1 4.06 20.08 47.40
CA MET A 1 4.75 18.95 46.75
C MET A 1 3.87 18.41 45.64
N ASN A 2 4.26 18.61 44.37
CA ASN A 2 3.57 18.00 43.22
C ASN A 2 3.97 16.53 43.09
N THR A 3 3.07 15.61 43.40
CA THR A 3 3.23 14.20 43.03
C THR A 3 2.74 14.03 41.60
N SER A 4 3.63 14.22 40.61
CA SER A 4 3.34 13.85 39.24
C SER A 4 3.24 12.33 39.15
N ASP A 5 2.02 11.79 39.01
CA ASP A 5 1.80 10.37 38.72
C ASP A 5 2.66 9.96 37.51
N THR A 6 3.59 9.03 37.71
CA THR A 6 4.49 8.60 36.64
C THR A 6 3.82 7.57 35.72
N ARG A 7 4.30 7.43 34.47
CA ARG A 7 3.82 6.38 33.54
C ARG A 7 3.89 4.97 34.15
N ARG A 8 4.82 4.72 35.07
CA ARG A 8 4.94 3.44 35.78
C ARG A 8 3.83 3.25 36.80
N ASP A 9 3.42 4.31 37.49
CA ASP A 9 2.31 4.24 38.46
C ASP A 9 0.97 4.03 37.75
N PHE A 10 0.79 4.66 36.59
CA PHE A 10 -0.36 4.38 35.72
C PHE A 10 -0.41 2.90 35.29
N ILE A 11 0.70 2.34 34.78
CA ILE A 11 0.76 0.92 34.37
C ILE A 11 0.45 -0.02 35.55
N LYS A 12 0.98 0.26 36.74
CA LYS A 12 0.70 -0.54 37.95
C LYS A 12 -0.77 -0.47 38.35
N LYS A 13 -1.37 0.72 38.34
CA LYS A 13 -2.79 0.95 38.67
C LYS A 13 -3.71 0.28 37.64
N SER A 14 -3.39 0.38 36.34
CA SER A 14 -4.16 -0.26 35.25
C SER A 14 -4.05 -1.79 35.26
N ALA A 15 -2.88 -2.35 35.59
CA ALA A 15 -2.69 -3.79 35.71
C ALA A 15 -3.54 -4.38 36.85
N LEU A 16 -3.60 -3.70 38.00
CA LEU A 16 -4.37 -4.14 39.18
C LEU A 16 -5.90 -4.14 38.92
N LEU A 17 -6.39 -3.12 38.20
CA LEU A 17 -7.80 -3.03 37.78
C LEU A 17 -8.16 -4.10 36.73
N GLY A 18 -7.25 -4.42 35.81
CA GLY A 18 -7.46 -5.45 34.78
C GLY A 18 -7.57 -6.87 35.32
N THR A 19 -6.83 -7.21 36.38
CA THR A 19 -6.92 -8.51 37.05
C THR A 19 -8.22 -8.70 37.82
N GLY A 20 -8.75 -7.62 38.43
CA GLY A 20 -10.03 -7.66 39.16
C GLY A 20 -11.24 -7.89 38.25
N LEU A 21 -11.25 -7.29 37.06
CA LEU A 21 -12.31 -7.53 36.07
C LEU A 21 -12.21 -8.91 35.40
N SER A 22 -11.00 -9.45 35.19
CA SER A 22 -10.80 -10.73 34.51
C SER A 22 -11.34 -11.93 35.31
N LEU A 23 -11.34 -11.85 36.64
CA LEU A 23 -11.90 -12.91 37.52
C LEU A 23 -13.43 -12.95 37.50
N ALA A 24 -14.11 -11.83 37.23
CA ALA A 24 -15.57 -11.76 37.14
C ALA A 24 -16.12 -12.01 35.72
N ALA A 25 -15.28 -11.86 34.69
CA ALA A 25 -15.65 -11.89 33.27
C ALA A 25 -15.10 -13.13 32.51
N GLY A 26 -14.74 -14.20 33.22
CA GLY A 26 -14.07 -15.37 32.64
C GLY A 26 -14.83 -16.06 31.49
N THR A 27 -16.16 -15.94 31.44
CA THR A 27 -17.00 -16.48 30.36
C THR A 27 -17.12 -15.55 29.15
N SER A 28 -17.04 -14.23 29.35
CA SER A 28 -17.15 -13.25 28.27
C SER A 28 -15.84 -13.07 27.51
N PHE A 29 -14.68 -13.18 28.14
CA PHE A 29 -13.38 -13.06 27.45
C PHE A 29 -13.13 -14.18 26.43
N GLN A 30 -13.51 -15.42 26.74
CA GLN A 30 -13.42 -16.57 25.83
C GLN A 30 -14.38 -16.41 24.63
N ALA A 31 -15.61 -15.94 24.87
CA ALA A 31 -16.59 -15.70 23.81
C ALA A 31 -16.18 -14.54 22.88
N PHE A 32 -15.62 -13.46 23.42
CA PHE A 32 -15.06 -12.35 22.62
C PHE A 32 -13.80 -12.78 21.84
N ALA A 33 -12.92 -13.60 22.43
CA ALA A 33 -11.74 -14.11 21.76
C ALA A 33 -12.08 -15.07 20.61
N GLU A 34 -13.09 -15.92 20.78
CA GLU A 34 -13.54 -16.86 19.74
C GLU A 34 -14.36 -16.14 18.65
N ALA A 35 -15.16 -15.13 18.99
CA ALA A 35 -15.87 -14.27 18.02
C ALA A 35 -14.92 -13.36 17.22
N ALA A 36 -13.79 -12.94 17.82
CA ALA A 36 -12.73 -12.20 17.13
C ALA A 36 -11.91 -13.10 16.17
N LYS A 37 -12.06 -14.42 16.28
CA LYS A 37 -11.35 -15.42 15.48
C LYS A 37 -12.04 -15.70 14.15
N SER A 38 -12.53 -14.65 13.49
CA SER A 38 -12.83 -14.72 12.07
C SER A 38 -11.55 -15.14 11.35
N LYS A 39 -11.48 -16.42 10.94
CA LYS A 39 -10.34 -16.95 10.21
C LYS A 39 -10.33 -16.29 8.84
N ASN A 40 -9.54 -15.24 8.70
CA ASN A 40 -9.27 -14.63 7.41
C ASN A 40 -8.71 -15.74 6.49
N LYS A 41 -9.40 -16.01 5.38
CA LYS A 41 -9.01 -17.03 4.39
C LYS A 41 -7.77 -16.60 3.60
N LEU A 42 -7.41 -15.32 3.67
CA LEU A 42 -6.22 -14.78 3.04
C LEU A 42 -4.98 -15.05 3.91
N PRO A 43 -3.80 -15.26 3.31
CA PRO A 43 -2.57 -15.31 4.08
C PRO A 43 -2.39 -14.00 4.84
N ALA A 44 -1.73 -14.10 5.99
CA ALA A 44 -1.33 -12.91 6.75
C ALA A 44 -0.13 -12.27 6.03
N TRP A 45 -0.42 -11.53 4.96
CA TRP A 45 0.59 -10.85 4.15
C TRP A 45 1.46 -9.96 5.02
N LYS A 46 2.76 -10.22 4.99
CA LYS A 46 3.78 -9.48 5.70
C LYS A 46 4.86 -9.11 4.72
N GLY A 47 5.24 -7.84 4.72
CA GLY A 47 6.35 -7.38 3.92
C GLY A 47 6.44 -5.87 3.87
N PHE A 48 6.93 -5.35 2.75
CA PHE A 48 7.43 -3.99 2.67
C PHE A 48 6.79 -3.17 1.55
N ASN A 49 6.96 -1.85 1.62
CA ASN A 49 6.65 -0.95 0.53
C ASN A 49 7.93 -0.67 -0.27
N LEU A 50 7.88 -0.86 -1.58
CA LEU A 50 8.97 -0.53 -2.51
C LEU A 50 8.69 0.84 -3.14
N LEU A 51 9.55 1.81 -2.86
CA LEU A 51 9.27 3.25 -3.11
C LEU A 51 9.89 3.77 -4.41
N ASP A 52 10.18 2.87 -5.35
CA ASP A 52 10.79 3.14 -6.65
C ASP A 52 10.02 4.21 -7.44
N PHE A 53 8.68 4.17 -7.39
CA PHE A 53 7.81 5.06 -8.17
C PHE A 53 6.91 5.95 -7.30
N PHE A 54 7.28 6.13 -6.02
CA PHE A 54 6.49 6.87 -5.04
C PHE A 54 6.47 8.38 -5.30
N SER A 55 7.56 8.93 -5.85
CA SER A 55 7.69 10.38 -6.11
C SER A 55 6.94 10.81 -7.37
N HIS A 56 6.54 12.08 -7.45
CA HIS A 56 6.02 12.67 -8.70
C HIS A 56 7.14 12.85 -9.73
N ASP A 57 8.36 13.06 -9.24
CA ASP A 57 9.57 13.12 -10.06
C ASP A 57 10.00 11.67 -10.39
N PRO A 58 10.09 11.29 -11.68
CA PRO A 58 10.47 9.95 -12.13
C PRO A 58 11.88 9.55 -11.71
N ASN A 59 12.74 10.50 -11.33
CA ASN A 59 14.09 10.24 -10.85
C ASN A 59 14.22 10.44 -9.32
N GLY A 60 13.15 10.89 -8.65
CA GLY A 60 13.13 11.14 -7.20
C GLY A 60 12.72 9.92 -6.37
N GLY A 61 12.55 8.75 -6.99
CA GLY A 61 12.28 7.49 -6.31
C GLY A 61 13.52 6.94 -5.59
N ARG A 62 13.33 5.87 -4.81
CA ARG A 62 14.43 5.09 -4.23
C ARG A 62 14.50 3.74 -4.93
N PRO A 63 15.37 3.57 -5.94
CA PRO A 63 15.46 2.31 -6.67
C PRO A 63 15.79 1.16 -5.73
N THR A 64 14.93 0.14 -5.74
CA THR A 64 15.11 -1.10 -5.01
C THR A 64 16.14 -1.93 -5.76
N LYS A 65 17.24 -2.25 -5.08
CA LYS A 65 18.27 -3.12 -5.66
C LYS A 65 17.74 -4.56 -5.78
N PRO A 66 18.13 -5.33 -6.81
CA PRO A 66 17.66 -6.70 -6.99
C PRO A 66 17.83 -7.58 -5.75
N GLU A 67 18.96 -7.45 -5.05
CA GLU A 67 19.29 -8.23 -3.85
C GLU A 67 18.34 -7.96 -2.67
N TYR A 68 17.72 -6.76 -2.59
CA TYR A 68 16.79 -6.44 -1.51
C TYR A 68 15.51 -7.28 -1.62
N ILE A 69 15.08 -7.59 -2.84
CA ILE A 69 13.90 -8.42 -3.07
C ILE A 69 14.18 -9.86 -2.65
N GLN A 70 15.39 -10.35 -2.93
CA GLN A 70 15.84 -11.65 -2.44
C GLN A 70 15.84 -11.70 -0.90
N TRP A 71 16.38 -10.67 -0.23
CA TRP A 71 16.39 -10.63 1.24
C TRP A 71 14.99 -10.63 1.85
N ILE A 72 14.03 -9.93 1.24
CA ILE A 72 12.63 -9.95 1.69
C ILE A 72 12.10 -11.39 1.68
N ALA A 73 12.32 -12.12 0.58
CA ALA A 73 11.90 -13.52 0.47
C ALA A 73 12.66 -14.44 1.45
N ASP A 74 13.98 -14.30 1.56
CA ASP A 74 14.84 -15.11 2.43
C ASP A 74 14.50 -14.94 3.92
N TRP A 75 14.04 -13.75 4.33
CA TRP A 75 13.56 -13.48 5.68
C TRP A 75 12.15 -14.03 5.95
N GLY A 76 11.50 -14.64 4.96
CA GLY A 76 10.18 -15.26 5.09
C GLY A 76 9.01 -14.29 4.97
N PHE A 77 9.22 -13.11 4.38
CA PHE A 77 8.14 -12.22 3.99
C PHE A 77 7.54 -12.65 2.65
N ASP A 78 6.25 -12.41 2.46
CA ASP A 78 5.46 -12.93 1.34
C ASP A 78 4.72 -11.83 0.56
N PHE A 79 5.06 -10.56 0.80
CA PHE A 79 4.32 -9.42 0.28
C PHE A 79 5.20 -8.22 -0.09
N ALA A 80 4.91 -7.59 -1.22
CA ALA A 80 5.49 -6.33 -1.64
C ALA A 80 4.42 -5.36 -2.12
N ARG A 81 4.35 -4.17 -1.52
CA ARG A 81 3.48 -3.08 -1.98
C ARG A 81 4.27 -2.09 -2.81
N ILE A 82 3.81 -1.78 -4.01
CA ILE A 82 4.45 -0.83 -4.93
C ILE A 82 3.53 0.38 -5.10
N PRO A 83 3.65 1.43 -4.25
CA PRO A 83 2.96 2.69 -4.45
C PRO A 83 3.55 3.48 -5.62
N ILE A 84 2.71 3.75 -6.62
CA ILE A 84 3.06 4.51 -7.81
C ILE A 84 2.31 5.83 -7.84
N SER A 85 3.01 6.88 -8.24
CA SER A 85 2.48 8.21 -8.43
C SER A 85 2.27 8.47 -9.93
N TYR A 86 1.05 8.72 -10.40
CA TYR A 86 0.80 8.80 -11.84
C TYR A 86 1.72 9.72 -12.66
N PRO A 87 2.20 10.89 -12.17
CA PRO A 87 3.13 11.71 -12.94
C PRO A 87 4.51 11.07 -13.17
N SER A 88 4.88 10.00 -12.46
CA SER A 88 6.21 9.38 -12.59
C SER A 88 6.35 8.53 -13.86
N TYR A 89 5.25 8.14 -14.49
CA TYR A 89 5.23 7.35 -15.73
C TYR A 89 4.61 8.09 -16.91
N LEU A 90 4.44 9.41 -16.82
CA LEU A 90 3.95 10.23 -17.93
C LEU A 90 5.10 10.92 -18.67
N ASP A 91 4.95 11.00 -20.00
CA ASP A 91 5.74 11.84 -20.87
C ASP A 91 5.10 13.22 -20.97
N ILE A 92 5.55 14.17 -20.16
CA ILE A 92 4.92 15.50 -20.02
C ILE A 92 5.95 16.59 -19.72
N ASP A 93 5.58 17.83 -20.02
CA ASP A 93 6.28 19.01 -19.54
C ASP A 93 6.06 19.20 -18.02
N ARG A 94 7.14 19.04 -17.26
CA ARG A 94 7.14 19.06 -15.79
C ARG A 94 7.35 20.45 -15.20
N SER A 95 7.59 21.47 -16.02
CA SER A 95 7.77 22.87 -15.55
C SER A 95 6.44 23.56 -15.21
N ARG A 96 5.31 22.93 -15.55
CA ARG A 96 3.96 23.44 -15.37
C ARG A 96 3.00 22.36 -14.85
N PRO A 97 1.79 22.74 -14.41
CA PRO A 97 0.75 21.76 -14.06
C PRO A 97 0.38 20.85 -15.24
N ILE A 98 0.05 19.59 -14.90
CA ILE A 98 -0.39 18.55 -15.85
C ILE A 98 -1.76 18.92 -16.41
N ARG A 99 -1.88 18.92 -17.74
CA ARG A 99 -3.16 19.20 -18.42
C ARG A 99 -4.01 17.94 -18.53
N PRO A 100 -5.35 18.08 -18.62
CA PRO A 100 -6.24 16.92 -18.72
C PRO A 100 -5.99 16.00 -19.91
N ASP A 101 -5.53 16.54 -21.04
CA ASP A 101 -5.18 15.79 -22.25
C ASP A 101 -3.87 14.99 -22.12
N GLU A 102 -3.02 15.35 -21.15
CA GLU A 102 -1.69 14.75 -20.95
C GLU A 102 -1.71 13.55 -20.00
N VAL A 103 -2.82 13.32 -19.29
CA VAL A 103 -2.92 12.28 -18.25
C VAL A 103 -2.76 10.85 -18.79
N LEU A 104 -3.00 10.66 -20.08
CA LEU A 104 -2.83 9.37 -20.77
C LEU A 104 -1.59 9.34 -21.66
N ASN A 105 -0.74 10.37 -21.62
CA ASN A 105 0.51 10.37 -22.37
C ASN A 105 1.56 9.58 -21.58
N PHE A 106 1.54 8.26 -21.75
CA PHE A 106 2.40 7.34 -21.02
C PHE A 106 3.82 7.34 -21.59
N ASP A 107 4.81 7.31 -20.70
CA ASP A 107 6.20 7.01 -21.03
C ASP A 107 6.38 5.49 -20.91
N GLU A 108 6.36 4.79 -22.04
CA GLU A 108 6.48 3.32 -22.10
C GLU A 108 7.77 2.82 -21.42
N SER A 109 8.88 3.56 -21.54
CA SER A 109 10.16 3.19 -20.90
C SER A 109 10.09 3.23 -19.37
N ARG A 110 9.15 3.99 -18.81
CA ARG A 110 8.90 4.07 -17.36
C ARG A 110 7.95 2.98 -16.91
N LEU A 111 6.97 2.62 -17.75
CA LEU A 111 6.09 1.49 -17.49
C LEU A 111 6.87 0.16 -17.51
N GLU A 112 7.79 -0.02 -18.46
CA GLU A 112 8.68 -1.19 -18.51
C GLU A 112 9.45 -1.39 -17.19
N LYS A 113 9.93 -0.31 -16.57
CA LYS A 113 10.60 -0.39 -15.26
C LYS A 113 9.67 -0.83 -14.13
N VAL A 114 8.39 -0.47 -14.21
CA VAL A 114 7.37 -0.96 -13.25
C VAL A 114 7.18 -2.45 -13.44
N ASP A 115 7.07 -2.90 -14.69
CA ASP A 115 6.91 -4.30 -15.03
C ASP A 115 8.12 -5.13 -14.56
N GLU A 116 9.35 -4.67 -14.82
CA GLU A 116 10.58 -5.32 -14.34
C GLU A 116 10.60 -5.51 -12.82
N LEU A 117 10.15 -4.51 -12.06
CA LEU A 117 10.10 -4.59 -10.59
C LEU A 117 9.03 -5.60 -10.14
N VAL A 118 7.85 -5.56 -10.74
CA VAL A 118 6.74 -6.46 -10.47
C VAL A 118 7.14 -7.91 -10.77
N GLU A 119 7.69 -8.17 -11.95
CA GLU A 119 8.17 -9.49 -12.36
C GLU A 119 9.24 -10.02 -11.43
N ARG A 120 10.20 -9.18 -11.02
CA ARG A 120 11.23 -9.59 -10.07
C ARG A 120 10.63 -10.00 -8.73
N CYS A 121 9.67 -9.24 -8.18
CA CYS A 121 8.99 -9.62 -6.95
C CYS A 121 8.23 -10.95 -7.09
N ILE A 122 7.50 -11.12 -8.20
CA ILE A 122 6.73 -12.36 -8.47
C ILE A 122 7.66 -13.56 -8.60
N SER A 123 8.79 -13.41 -9.30
CA SER A 123 9.79 -14.49 -9.48
C SER A 123 10.38 -14.99 -8.16
N GLN A 124 10.36 -14.15 -7.12
CA GLN A 124 10.81 -14.46 -5.76
C GLN A 124 9.68 -14.97 -4.84
N GLY A 125 8.50 -15.23 -5.40
CA GLY A 125 7.35 -15.76 -4.67
C GLY A 125 6.59 -14.73 -3.82
N LEU A 126 6.83 -13.43 -4.02
CA LEU A 126 6.14 -12.38 -3.28
C LEU A 126 4.77 -12.08 -3.91
N HIS A 127 3.74 -11.90 -3.07
CA HIS A 127 2.48 -11.30 -3.50
C HIS A 127 2.69 -9.81 -3.76
N VAL A 128 2.40 -9.35 -4.98
CA VAL A 128 2.62 -7.95 -5.35
C VAL A 128 1.31 -7.17 -5.32
N SER A 129 1.37 -6.02 -4.65
CA SER A 129 0.29 -5.07 -4.45
C SER A 129 0.64 -3.76 -5.15
N LEU A 130 0.27 -3.62 -6.42
CA LEU A 130 0.49 -2.40 -7.21
C LEU A 130 -0.60 -1.36 -6.90
N ASN A 131 -0.19 -0.16 -6.48
CA ASN A 131 -1.12 0.87 -6.01
C ASN A 131 -0.94 2.19 -6.73
N LEU A 132 -2.03 2.86 -7.05
CA LEU A 132 -2.00 4.29 -7.35
C LEU A 132 -2.00 5.11 -6.05
N HIS A 133 -0.81 5.42 -5.55
CA HIS A 133 -0.68 6.37 -4.44
C HIS A 133 -1.15 7.77 -4.86
N ARG A 134 -0.85 8.16 -6.10
CA ARG A 134 -1.41 9.39 -6.70
C ARG A 134 -2.14 8.99 -7.96
N ALA A 135 -3.41 9.38 -8.02
CA ALA A 135 -4.25 9.20 -9.18
C ALA A 135 -4.57 10.56 -9.80
N PRO A 136 -4.89 10.63 -11.10
CA PRO A 136 -5.39 11.85 -11.71
C PRO A 136 -6.66 12.34 -10.99
N GLY A 137 -6.63 13.56 -10.43
CA GLY A 137 -7.74 14.07 -9.62
C GLY A 137 -7.60 13.87 -8.12
N PHE A 138 -6.65 13.05 -7.63
CA PHE A 138 -6.65 12.63 -6.22
C PHE A 138 -5.26 12.26 -5.66
N CYS A 139 -4.88 12.91 -4.56
CA CYS A 139 -3.77 12.50 -3.71
C CYS A 139 -4.10 12.85 -2.24
N ILE A 140 -3.78 11.95 -1.31
CA ILE A 140 -3.97 12.19 0.13
C ILE A 140 -2.93 13.17 0.71
N ASN A 141 -1.81 13.37 0.01
CA ASN A 141 -0.73 14.24 0.46
C ASN A 141 -1.05 15.71 0.11
N ALA A 142 -1.17 16.56 1.14
CA ALA A 142 -1.45 17.99 1.00
C ALA A 142 -0.26 18.70 0.34
N GLY A 143 -0.36 18.94 -0.97
CA GLY A 143 0.71 19.60 -1.74
C GLY A 143 0.58 19.42 -3.26
N PHE A 144 -0.28 18.51 -3.71
CA PHE A 144 -0.56 18.33 -5.13
C PHE A 144 -1.90 18.98 -5.49
N ILE A 145 -1.89 20.14 -6.13
CA ILE A 145 -3.10 20.72 -6.71
C ILE A 145 -3.41 19.95 -8.00
N SER A 146 -4.37 19.04 -7.92
CA SER A 146 -4.90 18.37 -9.10
C SER A 146 -5.97 19.23 -9.75
N TYR A 147 -5.64 19.94 -10.84
CA TYR A 147 -6.58 20.78 -11.60
C TYR A 147 -7.56 19.99 -12.49
N LEU A 148 -7.61 18.67 -12.34
CA LEU A 148 -8.54 17.80 -13.06
C LEU A 148 -9.95 17.88 -12.47
N ASN A 149 -10.86 18.44 -13.27
CA ASN A 149 -12.31 18.50 -13.01
C ASN A 149 -12.86 17.10 -12.62
N PRO A 150 -13.74 16.96 -11.59
CA PRO A 150 -14.17 15.65 -11.07
C PRO A 150 -14.80 14.72 -12.13
N ILE A 151 -15.42 15.29 -13.17
CA ILE A 151 -16.03 14.56 -14.29
C ILE A 151 -14.95 13.90 -15.15
N ILE A 152 -13.82 14.58 -15.37
CA ILE A 152 -12.68 14.07 -16.13
C ILE A 152 -11.97 12.99 -15.30
N SER A 153 -11.79 13.22 -14.00
CA SER A 153 -11.27 12.20 -13.07
C SER A 153 -12.13 10.92 -13.09
N GLY A 154 -13.46 11.03 -13.18
CA GLY A 154 -14.36 9.88 -13.32
C GLY A 154 -14.20 9.08 -14.62
N LYS A 155 -14.00 9.75 -15.77
CA LYS A 155 -13.72 9.09 -17.06
C LYS A 155 -12.35 8.44 -17.10
N ILE A 156 -11.33 9.13 -16.57
CA ILE A 156 -9.95 8.64 -16.50
C ILE A 156 -9.87 7.45 -15.54
N ARG A 157 -10.48 7.55 -14.37
CA ARG A 157 -10.61 6.44 -13.41
C ARG A 157 -11.23 5.20 -14.07
N LYS A 158 -12.33 5.35 -14.82
CA LYS A 158 -12.95 4.22 -15.54
C LYS A 158 -12.07 3.63 -16.63
N ARG A 159 -11.34 4.44 -17.38
CA ARG A 159 -10.43 3.97 -18.46
C ARG A 159 -9.22 3.24 -17.88
N TRP A 160 -8.59 3.79 -16.84
CA TRP A 160 -7.49 3.14 -16.13
C TRP A 160 -7.94 1.82 -15.47
N MET A 161 -9.09 1.82 -14.81
CA MET A 161 -9.70 0.59 -14.24
C MET A 161 -10.18 -0.43 -15.30
N HIS A 162 -10.34 -0.03 -16.56
CA HIS A 162 -10.64 -0.95 -17.67
C HIS A 162 -9.38 -1.53 -18.28
N SER A 163 -8.32 -0.73 -18.43
CA SER A 163 -7.02 -1.21 -18.92
C SER A 163 -6.33 -2.13 -17.91
N VAL A 164 -6.63 -1.97 -16.62
CA VAL A 164 -6.06 -2.78 -15.55
C VAL A 164 -7.21 -3.21 -14.62
N ARG A 165 -7.46 -4.52 -14.44
CA ARG A 165 -8.54 -5.04 -13.57
C ARG A 165 -8.32 -4.58 -12.11
N ILE A 166 -8.83 -3.40 -11.77
CA ILE A 166 -8.55 -2.68 -10.52
C ILE A 166 -9.74 -2.78 -9.56
N GLY A 167 -9.45 -3.15 -8.31
CA GLY A 167 -10.39 -3.06 -7.19
C GLY A 167 -10.61 -1.62 -6.69
N ILE A 168 -11.64 -1.43 -5.86
CA ILE A 168 -12.30 -0.15 -5.51
C ILE A 168 -11.36 0.97 -5.01
N CYS A 169 -10.10 0.68 -4.64
CA CYS A 169 -9.11 1.64 -4.11
C CYS A 169 -7.88 1.90 -5.02
N GLY A 170 -7.88 1.53 -6.31
CA GLY A 170 -6.68 1.73 -7.16
C GLY A 170 -5.56 0.74 -6.88
N GLN A 171 -5.92 -0.40 -6.30
CA GLN A 171 -5.08 -1.53 -5.95
C GLN A 171 -5.25 -2.64 -7.00
N ILE A 172 -4.13 -3.16 -7.48
CA ILE A 172 -4.06 -4.38 -8.31
C ILE A 172 -3.25 -5.38 -7.50
N ASP A 173 -3.85 -6.52 -7.22
CA ASP A 173 -3.17 -7.65 -6.61
C ASP A 173 -2.73 -8.60 -7.71
N ILE A 174 -1.42 -8.79 -7.83
CA ILE A 174 -0.82 -9.64 -8.85
C ILE A 174 -0.31 -10.90 -8.17
N ARG A 175 -0.88 -12.05 -8.55
CA ARG A 175 -0.41 -13.39 -8.18
C ARG A 175 -0.23 -14.20 -9.43
N GLU A 176 0.89 -14.92 -9.52
CA GLU A 176 0.87 -16.20 -10.21
C GLU A 176 0.11 -17.20 -9.33
N PHE A 177 -1.02 -17.70 -9.84
CA PHE A 177 -1.54 -18.96 -9.33
C PHE A 177 -0.61 -20.06 -9.84
N PRO A 178 -0.02 -20.91 -8.98
CA PRO A 178 0.64 -22.10 -9.50
C PRO A 178 -0.40 -22.85 -10.34
N ARG A 179 -0.06 -23.16 -11.60
CA ARG A 179 -0.87 -24.10 -12.38
C ARG A 179 -1.03 -25.33 -11.49
N ARG A 180 -2.25 -25.61 -11.04
CA ARG A 180 -2.55 -26.96 -10.56
C ARG A 180 -2.32 -27.87 -11.76
N ASN A 181 -1.48 -28.88 -11.57
CA ASN A 181 -1.11 -29.90 -12.55
C ASN A 181 -2.29 -30.35 -13.40
#